data_AF-A0A7L0VGD2-F1
#
_entry.id   AF-A0A7L0VGD2-F1
#
_cell.length_a   1.000
_cell.length_b   1.000
_cell.length_c   1.000
_cell.angle_alpha   90.00
_cell.angle_beta   90.00
_cell.angle_gamma   90.00
#
_symmetry.space_group_name_H-M   'P 1'
#
loop_
_entity.id
_entity.type
_entity.pdbx_description
1 polymer ?
#
loop_
_entity_poly.entity_id
_entity_poly.type
_entity_poly.pdbx_seq_one_letter_code
_entity_poly.pdbx_strand_id
1 'polypeptide(L)'
;CIVQKRDTKKMYAMKYMNKQKCIERDEVRNVFRELQIMQGLEHPFLVNLWYSFQDEEDMFMVVDLLLGGDLRYHLQQNVHFNEGTVKLYICELALSLDYLQRYHIIHRDIKPDNILLDEHGHVHITDFNVATIVKGSEKASSMAGTKPYMAPEVFQAFMDGGPGYSYPVDWWSLGITAYELLRGWRPYEIHSATPIDEILNMFKIERVHYSSTWCKGMIALLKKLLTKDPECRLSSLADIQNSPYLADVNWDAVLEKAVTPGFVPNKGRLNCDPTFELEEMILESKPLHKKKKRLAKNKSKDGAKETCPLNVHLQQCLETVRKEFIIFNREKSRRQQDQSGHTSSIDSRASLQSHEKLQDGRNNNLLGQGCTRGCSS
;
A
#
# COMPACT_ATOMS: atom_id res chain seq x y z
N CYS A 1 9.48 -4.55 -14.79
CA CYS A 1 10.19 -3.97 -15.96
C CYS A 1 9.78 -2.53 -16.18
N ILE A 2 10.67 -1.69 -16.73
CA ILE A 2 10.35 -0.32 -17.13
C ILE A 2 9.65 -0.31 -18.50
N VAL A 3 8.54 0.41 -18.64
CA VAL A 3 7.76 0.52 -19.89
C VAL A 3 7.43 1.97 -20.22
N GLN A 4 7.22 2.27 -21.51
CA GLN A 4 6.78 3.58 -21.99
C GLN A 4 5.42 3.49 -22.67
N LYS A 5 4.46 4.32 -22.25
CA LYS A 5 3.17 4.44 -22.94
C LYS A 5 3.38 5.20 -24.26
N ARG A 6 2.91 4.63 -25.38
CA ARG A 6 3.30 5.08 -26.73
C ARG A 6 2.82 6.48 -27.09
N ASP A 7 1.61 6.82 -26.69
CA ASP A 7 0.90 8.07 -26.98
C ASP A 7 1.41 9.23 -26.13
N THR A 8 1.56 9.03 -24.82
CA THR A 8 1.97 10.10 -23.89
C THR A 8 3.48 10.15 -23.65
N LYS A 9 4.23 9.13 -24.06
CA LYS A 9 5.65 8.92 -23.73
C LYS A 9 5.96 8.80 -22.24
N LYS A 10 4.93 8.73 -21.39
CA LYS A 10 5.10 8.57 -19.94
C LYS A 10 5.66 7.18 -19.62
N MET A 11 6.63 7.15 -18.71
CA MET A 11 7.29 5.93 -18.25
C MET A 11 6.57 5.37 -17.02
N TYR A 12 6.56 4.05 -16.89
CA TYR A 12 5.92 3.30 -15.81
C TYR A 12 6.74 2.07 -15.44
N ALA A 13 6.48 1.51 -14.26
CA ALA A 13 6.90 0.15 -13.92
C ALA A 13 5.76 -0.82 -14.26
N MET A 14 6.09 -1.98 -14.84
CA MET A 14 5.15 -3.03 -15.17
C MET A 14 5.56 -4.35 -14.52
N LYS A 15 4.67 -4.88 -13.70
CA LYS A 15 4.72 -6.24 -13.12
C LYS A 15 3.95 -7.17 -14.07
N TYR A 16 4.56 -8.31 -14.42
CA TYR A 16 3.92 -9.35 -15.23
C TYR A 16 3.84 -10.62 -14.41
N MET A 17 2.68 -11.28 -14.47
CA MET A 17 2.37 -12.47 -13.68
C MET A 17 1.88 -13.54 -14.62
N ASN A 18 2.66 -14.61 -14.75
CA ASN A 18 2.33 -15.70 -15.66
C ASN A 18 1.16 -16.52 -15.13
N LYS A 19 0.08 -16.63 -15.90
CA LYS A 19 -1.17 -17.25 -15.45
C LYS A 19 -0.99 -18.70 -15.06
N GLN A 20 -0.25 -19.45 -15.89
CA GLN A 20 0.06 -20.86 -15.65
C GLN A 20 0.74 -21.04 -14.29
N LYS A 21 1.80 -20.27 -14.04
CA LYS A 21 2.55 -20.35 -12.78
C LYS A 21 1.74 -19.87 -11.58
N CYS A 22 0.91 -18.85 -11.75
CA CYS A 22 -0.01 -18.41 -10.69
C CYS A 22 -1.00 -19.51 -10.32
N ILE A 23 -1.52 -20.27 -11.28
CA ILE A 23 -2.42 -21.41 -11.02
C ILE A 23 -1.66 -22.53 -10.31
N GLU A 24 -0.48 -22.90 -10.81
CA GLU A 24 0.36 -23.96 -10.23
C GLU A 24 0.77 -23.69 -8.78
N ARG A 25 0.86 -22.41 -8.39
CA ARG A 25 1.25 -21.96 -7.05
C ARG A 25 0.06 -21.52 -6.17
N ASP A 26 -1.17 -21.62 -6.66
CA ASP A 26 -2.38 -21.09 -6.00
C ASP A 26 -2.33 -19.58 -5.66
N GLU A 27 -1.61 -18.80 -6.48
CA GLU A 27 -1.38 -17.36 -6.28
C GLU A 27 -2.41 -16.46 -6.98
N VAL A 28 -3.28 -17.04 -7.83
CA VAL A 28 -4.29 -16.27 -8.59
C VAL A 28 -5.14 -15.38 -7.66
N ARG A 29 -5.56 -15.93 -6.52
CA ARG A 29 -6.39 -15.21 -5.54
C ARG A 29 -5.64 -14.03 -4.92
N ASN A 30 -4.34 -14.17 -4.66
CA ASN A 30 -3.52 -13.11 -4.10
C ASN A 30 -3.33 -11.98 -5.12
N VAL A 31 -3.07 -12.31 -6.39
CA VAL A 31 -2.98 -11.33 -7.49
C VAL A 31 -4.30 -10.56 -7.66
N PHE A 32 -5.43 -11.25 -7.63
CA PHE A 32 -6.74 -10.58 -7.76
C PHE A 32 -7.04 -9.69 -6.56
N ARG A 33 -6.69 -10.12 -5.34
CA ARG A 33 -6.82 -9.31 -4.12
C ARG A 33 -5.94 -8.06 -4.19
N GLU A 34 -4.67 -8.20 -4.58
CA GLU A 34 -3.73 -7.08 -4.77
C GLU A 34 -4.31 -6.06 -5.75
N LEU A 35 -4.75 -6.52 -6.93
CA LEU A 35 -5.41 -5.69 -7.93
C LEU A 35 -6.64 -4.96 -7.38
N GLN A 36 -7.53 -5.68 -6.69
CA GLN A 36 -8.75 -5.12 -6.12
C GLN A 36 -8.44 -4.02 -5.09
N ILE A 37 -7.45 -4.25 -4.23
CA ILE A 37 -6.99 -3.26 -3.25
C ILE A 37 -6.44 -2.03 -3.98
N MET A 38 -5.48 -2.21 -4.88
CA MET A 38 -4.78 -1.09 -5.53
C MET A 38 -5.68 -0.24 -6.45
N GLN A 39 -6.78 -0.80 -6.98
CA GLN A 39 -7.76 -0.05 -7.77
C GLN A 39 -8.46 1.06 -6.97
N GLY A 40 -8.66 0.84 -5.67
CA GLY A 40 -9.34 1.78 -4.77
C GLY A 40 -8.41 2.82 -4.13
N LEU A 41 -7.10 2.71 -4.34
CA LEU A 41 -6.09 3.54 -3.67
C LEU A 41 -5.51 4.59 -4.62
N GLU A 42 -5.25 5.77 -4.06
CA GLU A 42 -4.50 6.84 -4.68
C GLU A 42 -3.91 7.76 -3.60
N HIS A 43 -2.58 7.78 -3.47
CA HIS A 43 -1.93 8.58 -2.43
C HIS A 43 -0.50 8.98 -2.84
N PRO A 44 -0.01 10.19 -2.45
CA PRO A 44 1.33 10.68 -2.84
C PRO A 44 2.50 9.80 -2.42
N PHE A 45 2.32 9.04 -1.34
CA PHE A 45 3.35 8.15 -0.75
C PHE A 45 3.03 6.66 -0.93
N LEU A 46 2.19 6.32 -1.92
CA LEU A 46 1.98 4.96 -2.38
C LEU A 46 2.45 4.82 -3.83
N VAL A 47 2.88 3.63 -4.21
CA VAL A 47 3.04 3.26 -5.63
C VAL A 47 1.66 2.98 -6.21
N ASN A 48 1.16 3.88 -7.05
CA ASN A 48 -0.22 3.84 -7.52
C ASN A 48 -0.38 2.96 -8.77
N LEU A 49 -1.45 2.17 -8.81
CA LEU A 49 -1.85 1.42 -10.00
C LEU A 49 -2.43 2.34 -11.06
N TRP A 50 -1.93 2.30 -12.29
CA TRP A 50 -2.49 3.07 -13.42
C TRP A 50 -3.32 2.21 -14.36
N TYR A 51 -2.85 1.01 -14.67
CA TYR A 51 -3.51 0.11 -15.61
C TYR A 51 -3.39 -1.34 -15.17
N SER A 52 -4.43 -2.13 -15.42
CA SER A 52 -4.36 -3.59 -15.40
C SER A 52 -4.95 -4.16 -16.68
N PHE A 53 -4.28 -5.16 -17.26
CA PHE A 53 -4.74 -5.87 -18.45
C PHE A 53 -4.11 -7.26 -18.48
N GLN A 54 -4.52 -8.09 -19.44
CA GLN A 54 -4.03 -9.46 -19.58
C GLN A 54 -3.96 -9.87 -21.05
N ASP A 55 -3.10 -10.84 -21.35
CA ASP A 55 -3.09 -11.54 -22.65
C ASP A 55 -3.36 -13.04 -22.47
N GLU A 56 -3.05 -13.86 -23.47
CA GLU A 56 -3.25 -15.31 -23.41
C GLU A 56 -2.39 -15.99 -22.31
N GLU A 57 -1.18 -15.49 -22.04
CA GLU A 57 -0.20 -16.12 -21.13
C GLU A 57 -0.09 -15.40 -19.77
N ASP A 58 -0.23 -14.07 -19.75
CA ASP A 58 0.15 -13.25 -18.60
C ASP A 58 -0.94 -12.23 -18.18
N MET A 59 -0.90 -11.86 -16.91
CA MET A 59 -1.58 -10.71 -16.32
C MET A 59 -0.56 -9.58 -16.11
N PHE A 60 -0.99 -8.33 -16.26
CA PHE A 60 -0.13 -7.16 -16.20
C PHE A 60 -0.68 -6.11 -15.25
N MET A 61 0.19 -5.55 -14.42
CA MET A 61 -0.05 -4.38 -13.59
C MET A 61 0.96 -3.30 -13.96
N VAL A 62 0.46 -2.11 -14.29
CA VAL A 62 1.29 -0.95 -14.61
C VAL A 62 1.11 0.08 -13.50
N VAL A 63 2.20 0.42 -12.84
CA VAL A 63 2.25 1.26 -11.64
C VAL A 63 3.24 2.41 -11.81
N ASP A 64 3.30 3.33 -10.85
CA ASP A 64 4.31 4.39 -10.81
C ASP A 64 5.73 3.84 -10.98
N LEU A 65 6.56 4.54 -11.76
CA LEU A 65 7.98 4.23 -11.89
C LEU A 65 8.77 5.08 -10.91
N LEU A 66 9.40 4.45 -9.93
CA LEU A 66 10.26 5.11 -8.96
C LEU A 66 11.71 4.71 -9.21
N LEU A 67 12.56 5.69 -9.54
CA LEU A 67 13.94 5.46 -9.99
C LEU A 67 14.96 5.52 -8.84
N GLY A 68 14.53 5.89 -7.64
CA GLY A 68 15.39 5.99 -6.47
C GLY A 68 15.76 4.64 -5.85
N GLY A 69 15.16 3.54 -6.28
CA GLY A 69 15.38 2.21 -5.72
C GLY A 69 14.66 2.00 -4.39
N ASP A 70 14.74 0.79 -3.85
CA ASP A 70 14.21 0.46 -2.53
C ASP A 70 15.20 0.85 -1.40
N LEU A 71 14.69 1.05 -0.19
CA LEU A 71 15.52 1.41 0.97
C LEU A 71 16.46 0.27 1.40
N ARG A 72 16.14 -0.99 1.11
CA ARG A 72 17.03 -2.12 1.40
C ARG A 72 18.34 -2.00 0.62
N TYR A 73 18.27 -1.68 -0.67
CA TYR A 73 19.44 -1.47 -1.52
C TYR A 73 20.37 -0.42 -0.89
N HIS A 74 19.82 0.71 -0.45
CA HIS A 74 20.62 1.78 0.17
C HIS A 74 21.27 1.34 1.48
N LEU A 75 20.56 0.55 2.31
CA LEU A 75 21.16 -0.05 3.51
C LEU A 75 22.32 -0.99 3.17
N GLN A 76 22.17 -1.82 2.13
CA GLN A 76 23.23 -2.73 1.67
C GLN A 76 24.45 -1.97 1.12
N GLN A 77 24.25 -0.78 0.55
CA GLN A 77 25.34 0.12 0.15
C GLN A 77 25.96 0.89 1.33
N ASN A 78 25.59 0.57 2.57
CA ASN A 78 26.02 1.27 3.79
C ASN A 78 25.68 2.77 3.79
N VAL A 79 24.56 3.16 3.17
CA VAL A 79 24.04 4.52 3.28
C VAL A 79 23.64 4.76 4.74
N HIS A 80 24.17 5.83 5.32
CA HIS A 80 23.81 6.27 6.66
C HIS A 80 22.77 7.38 6.57
N PHE A 81 21.52 7.06 6.93
CA PHE A 81 20.45 8.05 6.98
C PHE A 81 20.56 8.88 8.26
N ASN A 82 20.57 10.20 8.12
CA ASN A 82 20.55 11.09 9.29
C ASN A 82 19.15 11.12 9.93
N GLU A 83 19.07 11.58 11.19
CA GLU A 83 17.81 11.63 11.94
C GLU A 83 16.75 12.51 11.29
N GLY A 84 17.13 13.60 10.60
CA GLY A 84 16.19 14.46 9.89
C GLY A 84 15.52 13.76 8.71
N THR A 85 16.30 13.01 7.93
CA THR A 85 15.78 12.18 6.83
C THR A 85 14.83 11.10 7.35
N VAL A 86 15.22 10.36 8.39
CA VAL A 86 14.35 9.31 8.95
C VAL A 86 13.10 9.91 9.60
N LYS A 87 13.21 11.08 10.26
CA LYS A 87 12.04 11.82 10.77
C LYS A 87 11.05 12.13 9.65
N LEU A 88 11.52 12.61 8.50
CA LEU A 88 10.64 12.88 7.36
C LEU A 88 10.02 11.60 6.79
N TYR A 89 10.81 10.53 6.61
CA TYR A 89 10.29 9.25 6.13
C TYR A 89 9.19 8.69 7.05
N ILE A 90 9.34 8.82 8.37
CA ILE A 90 8.29 8.46 9.32
C ILE A 90 7.01 9.29 9.05
N CYS A 91 7.13 10.59 8.78
CA CYS A 91 5.97 11.45 8.52
C CYS A 91 5.25 11.06 7.21
N GLU A 92 6.00 10.85 6.13
CA GLU A 92 5.47 10.44 4.82
C GLU A 92 4.77 9.08 4.89
N LEU A 93 5.41 8.11 5.55
CA LEU A 93 4.84 6.77 5.73
C LEU A 93 3.63 6.81 6.67
N ALA A 94 3.65 7.61 7.75
CA ALA A 94 2.50 7.76 8.64
C ALA A 94 1.26 8.29 7.90
N LEU A 95 1.42 9.25 6.98
CA LEU A 95 0.33 9.73 6.13
C LEU A 95 -0.25 8.60 5.27
N SER A 96 0.62 7.76 4.68
CA SER A 96 0.17 6.62 3.88
C SER A 96 -0.51 5.53 4.70
N LEU A 97 -0.02 5.21 5.91
CA LEU A 97 -0.62 4.20 6.78
C LEU A 97 -2.00 4.64 7.27
N ASP A 98 -2.14 5.92 7.66
CA ASP A 98 -3.43 6.48 8.04
C ASP A 98 -4.43 6.46 6.86
N TYR A 99 -3.96 6.79 5.65
CA TYR A 99 -4.76 6.65 4.43
C TYR A 99 -5.22 5.20 4.21
N LEU A 100 -4.33 4.21 4.32
CA LEU A 100 -4.69 2.79 4.17
C LEU A 100 -5.72 2.36 5.22
N GLN A 101 -5.58 2.80 6.47
CA GLN A 101 -6.53 2.52 7.54
C GLN A 101 -7.92 3.09 7.26
N ARG A 102 -8.03 4.30 6.68
CA ARG A 102 -9.32 4.88 6.25
C ARG A 102 -10.01 4.04 5.16
N TYR A 103 -9.24 3.31 4.35
CA TYR A 103 -9.73 2.36 3.35
C TYR A 103 -9.81 0.92 3.88
N HIS A 104 -9.67 0.74 5.20
CA HIS A 104 -9.76 -0.55 5.89
C HIS A 104 -8.70 -1.55 5.47
N ILE A 105 -7.52 -1.09 5.07
CA ILE A 105 -6.43 -1.93 4.59
C ILE A 105 -5.30 -2.00 5.62
N ILE A 106 -4.82 -3.21 5.84
CA ILE A 106 -3.56 -3.49 6.55
C ILE A 106 -2.57 -4.00 5.50
N HIS A 107 -1.39 -3.37 5.42
CA HIS A 107 -0.35 -3.74 4.46
C HIS A 107 0.35 -5.05 4.84
N ARG A 108 0.69 -5.22 6.12
CA ARG A 108 1.36 -6.39 6.73
C ARG A 108 2.80 -6.66 6.30
N ASP A 109 3.42 -5.78 5.52
CA ASP A 109 4.80 -6.00 5.03
C ASP A 109 5.57 -4.70 4.81
N ILE A 110 5.43 -3.75 5.76
CA ILE A 110 6.23 -2.52 5.77
C ILE A 110 7.67 -2.87 6.18
N LYS A 111 8.60 -2.70 5.25
CA LYS A 111 10.03 -2.99 5.42
C LYS A 111 10.84 -2.22 4.37
N PRO A 112 12.17 -2.06 4.53
CA PRO A 112 13.00 -1.33 3.57
C PRO A 112 12.85 -1.81 2.11
N ASP A 113 12.66 -3.11 1.91
CA ASP A 113 12.51 -3.74 0.59
C ASP A 113 11.21 -3.29 -0.14
N ASN A 114 10.17 -2.93 0.61
CA ASN A 114 8.86 -2.50 0.09
C ASN A 114 8.64 -0.98 0.19
N ILE A 115 9.72 -0.22 0.39
CA ILE A 115 9.66 1.24 0.43
C ILE A 115 10.62 1.77 -0.63
N LEU A 116 10.06 2.37 -1.67
CA LEU A 116 10.79 2.90 -2.81
C LEU A 116 11.01 4.40 -2.68
N LEU A 117 12.11 4.89 -3.24
CA LEU A 117 12.42 6.31 -3.34
C LEU A 117 12.09 6.85 -4.74
N ASP A 118 11.48 8.04 -4.80
CA ASP A 118 11.41 8.81 -6.05
C ASP A 118 12.73 9.55 -6.34
N GLU A 119 12.80 10.26 -7.47
CA GLU A 119 14.00 11.02 -7.86
C GLU A 119 14.33 12.23 -6.98
N HIS A 120 13.43 12.60 -6.06
CA HIS A 120 13.61 13.65 -5.05
C HIS A 120 13.88 13.08 -3.66
N GLY A 121 13.85 11.74 -3.51
CA GLY A 121 14.13 11.04 -2.25
C GLY A 121 12.90 10.82 -1.36
N HIS A 122 11.67 11.06 -1.84
CA HIS A 122 10.47 10.77 -1.04
C HIS A 122 10.15 9.28 -1.03
N VAL A 123 9.68 8.78 0.10
CA VAL A 123 9.38 7.36 0.29
C VAL A 123 7.97 7.00 -0.17
N HIS A 124 7.83 5.83 -0.78
CA HIS A 124 6.57 5.30 -1.26
C HIS A 124 6.43 3.83 -0.88
N ILE A 125 5.29 3.47 -0.29
CA ILE A 125 4.98 2.07 -0.02
C ILE A 125 4.60 1.38 -1.34
N THR A 126 5.13 0.19 -1.54
CA THR A 126 4.80 -0.71 -2.65
C THR A 126 4.50 -2.13 -2.14
N ASP A 127 4.11 -3.01 -3.06
CA ASP A 127 3.87 -4.44 -2.84
C ASP A 127 2.74 -4.79 -1.86
N PHE A 128 1.52 -4.82 -2.39
CA PHE A 128 0.31 -5.16 -1.63
C PHE A 128 -0.03 -6.66 -1.69
N ASN A 129 0.91 -7.55 -2.07
CA ASN A 129 0.67 -9.00 -2.24
C ASN A 129 0.05 -9.66 -1.01
N VAL A 130 0.50 -9.25 0.18
CA VAL A 130 0.01 -9.79 1.46
C VAL A 130 -0.92 -8.82 2.18
N ALA A 131 -1.36 -7.72 1.55
CA ALA A 131 -2.31 -6.82 2.17
C ALA A 131 -3.68 -7.49 2.39
N THR A 132 -4.45 -6.98 3.35
CA THR A 132 -5.80 -7.49 3.65
C THR A 132 -6.74 -6.35 4.02
N ILE A 133 -8.04 -6.57 3.76
CA ILE A 133 -9.11 -5.65 4.15
C ILE A 133 -9.69 -6.14 5.49
N VAL A 134 -9.85 -5.24 6.46
CA VAL A 134 -10.37 -5.54 7.81
C VAL A 134 -11.37 -4.45 8.21
N LYS A 135 -12.66 -4.75 8.33
CA LYS A 135 -13.69 -3.72 8.57
C LYS A 135 -14.27 -3.78 9.98
N GLY A 136 -14.59 -2.61 10.55
CA GLY A 136 -15.25 -2.52 11.85
C GLY A 136 -14.47 -3.24 12.96
N SER A 137 -15.11 -4.21 13.61
CA SER A 137 -14.52 -5.02 14.68
C SER A 137 -13.81 -6.29 14.20
N GLU A 138 -13.74 -6.53 12.89
CA GLU A 138 -12.99 -7.66 12.34
C GLU A 138 -11.50 -7.54 12.68
N LYS A 139 -10.83 -8.69 12.78
CA LYS A 139 -9.39 -8.78 13.00
C LYS A 139 -8.80 -9.85 12.09
N ALA A 140 -7.58 -9.62 11.62
CA ALA A 140 -6.83 -10.61 10.88
C ALA A 140 -6.20 -11.63 11.86
N SER A 141 -6.13 -12.89 11.45
CA SER A 141 -5.57 -13.98 12.29
C SER A 141 -4.45 -14.75 11.59
N SER A 142 -4.38 -14.70 10.25
CA SER A 142 -3.33 -15.37 9.48
C SER A 142 -1.96 -14.73 9.72
N MET A 143 -0.92 -15.52 9.92
CA MET A 143 0.46 -15.02 9.94
C MET A 143 0.91 -14.73 8.49
N ALA A 144 1.08 -13.45 8.15
CA ALA A 144 1.51 -13.00 6.82
C ALA A 144 2.44 -11.78 6.95
N GLY A 145 3.45 -11.70 6.07
CA GLY A 145 4.51 -10.68 6.08
C GLY A 145 5.90 -11.26 6.34
N THR A 146 6.87 -10.38 6.62
CA THR A 146 8.26 -10.76 6.88
C THR A 146 8.55 -10.76 8.39
N LYS A 147 8.82 -11.95 8.98
CA LYS A 147 8.96 -12.17 10.44
C LYS A 147 9.71 -11.06 11.20
N PRO A 148 10.88 -10.55 10.76
CA PRO A 148 11.65 -9.57 11.51
C PRO A 148 10.97 -8.20 11.66
N TYR A 149 9.94 -7.92 10.86
CA TYR A 149 9.16 -6.68 10.90
C TYR A 149 7.76 -6.89 11.49
N MET A 150 7.35 -8.12 11.75
CA MET A 150 6.04 -8.43 12.30
C MET A 150 5.92 -7.99 13.76
N ALA A 151 4.74 -7.50 14.12
CA ALA A 151 4.42 -7.13 15.49
C ALA A 151 4.19 -8.37 16.37
N PRO A 152 4.41 -8.28 17.71
CA PRO A 152 4.24 -9.40 18.63
C PRO A 152 2.86 -10.07 18.56
N GLU A 153 1.80 -9.27 18.39
CA GLU A 153 0.42 -9.75 18.34
C GLU A 153 0.11 -10.59 17.09
N VAL A 154 0.88 -10.46 16.00
CA VAL A 154 0.74 -11.31 14.80
C VAL A 154 1.10 -12.76 15.15
N PHE A 155 2.18 -12.95 15.90
CA PHE A 155 2.63 -14.26 16.35
C PHE A 155 1.71 -14.86 17.42
N GLN A 156 1.21 -14.04 18.35
CA GLN A 156 0.26 -14.47 19.38
C GLN A 156 -1.08 -14.91 18.77
N ALA A 157 -1.60 -14.16 17.79
CA ALA A 157 -2.82 -14.54 17.07
C ALA A 157 -2.68 -15.88 16.36
N PHE A 158 -1.50 -16.16 15.79
CA PHE A 158 -1.21 -17.41 15.10
C PHE A 158 -1.07 -18.62 16.04
N MET A 159 -0.37 -18.48 17.18
CA MET A 159 -0.10 -19.59 18.10
C MET A 159 -1.31 -19.95 18.97
N ASP A 160 -1.93 -18.96 19.60
CA ASP A 160 -2.90 -19.20 20.68
C ASP A 160 -4.35 -19.09 20.19
N GLY A 161 -4.55 -18.89 18.88
CA GLY A 161 -5.86 -18.50 18.33
C GLY A 161 -6.38 -17.22 18.97
N GLY A 162 -5.45 -16.31 19.34
CA GLY A 162 -5.73 -15.08 20.06
C GLY A 162 -6.72 -14.17 19.31
N PRO A 163 -7.07 -12.99 19.86
CA PRO A 163 -8.16 -12.17 19.34
C PRO A 163 -7.95 -11.64 17.92
N GLY A 164 -6.81 -11.92 17.29
CA GLY A 164 -6.38 -11.37 16.01
C GLY A 164 -5.70 -10.01 16.17
N TYR A 165 -5.26 -9.45 15.06
CA TYR A 165 -4.58 -8.16 14.98
C TYR A 165 -5.26 -7.22 13.97
N SER A 166 -4.91 -5.94 14.05
CA SER A 166 -5.49 -4.87 13.23
C SER A 166 -4.39 -3.89 12.78
N TYR A 167 -4.76 -2.67 12.37
CA TYR A 167 -3.89 -1.62 11.83
C TYR A 167 -2.60 -1.32 12.61
N PRO A 168 -2.53 -1.42 13.97
CA PRO A 168 -1.29 -1.13 14.71
C PRO A 168 -0.06 -1.95 14.32
N VAL A 169 -0.23 -3.07 13.60
CA VAL A 169 0.90 -3.89 13.12
C VAL A 169 1.77 -3.15 12.12
N ASP A 170 1.18 -2.34 11.22
CA ASP A 170 1.95 -1.61 10.20
C ASP A 170 2.77 -0.48 10.84
N TRP A 171 2.26 0.12 11.92
CA TRP A 171 2.96 1.14 12.70
C TRP A 171 4.15 0.57 13.50
N TRP A 172 4.03 -0.67 14.00
CA TRP A 172 5.17 -1.39 14.55
C TRP A 172 6.25 -1.61 13.50
N SER A 173 5.86 -2.12 12.33
CA SER A 173 6.78 -2.37 11.22
C SER A 173 7.47 -1.07 10.72
N LEU A 174 6.77 0.06 10.74
CA LEU A 174 7.35 1.40 10.54
C LEU A 174 8.42 1.71 11.61
N GLY A 175 8.16 1.40 12.88
CA GLY A 175 9.14 1.54 13.96
C GLY A 175 10.39 0.69 13.75
N ILE A 176 10.23 -0.58 13.34
CA ILE A 176 11.36 -1.48 13.03
C ILE A 176 12.18 -0.93 11.86
N THR A 177 11.49 -0.49 10.81
CA THR A 177 12.11 0.10 9.61
C THR A 177 12.89 1.37 9.96
N ALA A 178 12.28 2.31 10.69
CA ALA A 178 12.95 3.55 11.09
C ALA A 178 14.17 3.30 11.98
N TYR A 179 14.08 2.35 12.91
CA TYR A 179 15.21 1.93 13.73
C TYR A 179 16.35 1.39 12.85
N GLU A 180 16.04 0.51 11.90
CA GLU A 180 17.03 -0.09 11.00
C GLU A 180 17.69 0.95 10.10
N LEU A 181 16.95 1.95 9.61
CA LEU A 181 17.52 3.04 8.82
C LEU A 181 18.54 3.89 9.60
N LEU A 182 18.30 4.10 10.89
CA LEU A 182 19.21 4.85 11.76
C LEU A 182 20.41 4.04 12.22
N ARG A 183 20.22 2.74 12.47
CA ARG A 183 21.23 1.89 13.09
C ARG A 183 22.04 1.07 12.10
N GLY A 184 21.47 0.75 10.93
CA GLY A 184 21.99 -0.21 9.95
C GLY A 184 21.58 -1.66 10.23
N TRP A 185 20.94 -1.95 11.36
CA TRP A 185 20.41 -3.28 11.70
C TRP A 185 19.15 -3.17 12.56
N ARG A 186 18.35 -4.24 12.57
CA ARG A 186 17.07 -4.31 13.27
C ARG A 186 17.24 -4.39 14.79
N PRO A 187 16.22 -4.00 15.58
CA PRO A 187 16.32 -4.01 17.05
C PRO A 187 16.21 -5.41 17.67
N TYR A 188 15.73 -6.41 16.91
CA TYR A 188 15.60 -7.81 17.32
C TYR A 188 16.29 -8.73 16.32
N GLU A 189 16.97 -9.76 16.80
CA GLU A 189 17.66 -10.76 15.98
C GLU A 189 16.69 -11.86 15.51
N ILE A 190 15.72 -11.43 14.69
CA ILE A 190 14.73 -12.34 14.11
C ILE A 190 15.11 -12.60 12.65
N HIS A 191 15.03 -13.87 12.25
CA HIS A 191 15.23 -14.35 10.89
C HIS A 191 13.98 -15.11 10.41
N SER A 192 13.91 -15.39 9.11
CA SER A 192 12.81 -16.18 8.53
C SER A 192 12.69 -17.58 9.15
N ALA A 193 13.82 -18.19 9.51
CA ALA A 193 13.89 -19.50 10.13
C ALA A 193 13.66 -19.50 11.66
N THR A 194 13.65 -18.34 12.33
CA THR A 194 13.50 -18.29 13.79
C THR A 194 12.14 -18.88 14.22
N PRO A 195 12.12 -19.83 15.17
CA PRO A 195 10.91 -20.39 15.76
C PRO A 195 10.02 -19.32 16.43
N ILE A 196 8.71 -19.52 16.42
CA ILE A 196 7.75 -18.50 16.91
C ILE A 196 7.82 -18.35 18.43
N ASP A 197 8.00 -19.45 19.16
CA ASP A 197 8.18 -19.46 20.61
C ASP A 197 9.43 -18.68 21.03
N GLU A 198 10.52 -18.80 20.27
CA GLU A 198 11.74 -18.02 20.48
C GLU A 198 11.48 -16.53 20.25
N ILE A 199 10.80 -16.16 19.15
CA ILE A 199 10.42 -14.77 18.85
C ILE A 199 9.57 -14.17 19.97
N LEU A 200 8.55 -14.89 20.44
CA LEU A 200 7.70 -14.43 21.54
C LEU A 200 8.48 -14.28 22.84
N ASN A 201 9.46 -15.15 23.09
CA ASN A 201 10.34 -15.05 24.24
C ASN A 201 11.28 -13.83 24.15
N MET A 202 11.86 -13.56 22.97
CA MET A 202 12.64 -12.33 22.71
C MET A 202 11.78 -11.08 23.00
N PHE A 203 10.54 -11.04 22.50
CA PHE A 203 9.63 -9.94 22.82
C PHE A 203 9.24 -9.85 24.29
N LYS A 204 9.38 -10.90 25.11
CA LYS A 204 9.12 -10.81 26.55
C LYS A 204 10.34 -10.28 27.32
N ILE A 205 11.52 -10.82 27.02
CA ILE A 205 12.72 -10.62 27.83
C ILE A 205 13.55 -9.43 27.33
N GLU A 206 13.67 -9.27 26.01
CA GLU A 206 14.60 -8.30 25.45
C GLU A 206 14.04 -6.87 25.46
N ARG A 207 14.96 -5.94 25.70
CA ARG A 207 14.74 -4.50 25.62
C ARG A 207 15.47 -3.96 24.42
N VAL A 208 14.77 -3.18 23.61
CA VAL A 208 15.38 -2.47 22.47
C VAL A 208 16.46 -1.52 22.99
N HIS A 209 17.66 -1.64 22.44
CA HIS A 209 18.76 -0.73 22.73
C HIS A 209 18.67 0.52 21.85
N TYR A 210 18.64 1.70 22.45
CA TYR A 210 18.62 2.97 21.71
C TYR A 210 19.98 3.66 21.85
N SER A 211 20.55 4.12 20.72
CA SER A 211 21.83 4.82 20.76
C SER A 211 21.72 6.10 21.57
N SER A 212 22.71 6.38 22.43
CA SER A 212 22.80 7.66 23.15
C SER A 212 23.12 8.84 22.24
N THR A 213 23.56 8.58 21.00
CA THR A 213 23.81 9.60 19.99
C THR A 213 22.54 10.14 19.35
N TRP A 214 21.43 9.40 19.44
CA TRP A 214 20.16 9.84 18.87
C TRP A 214 19.50 10.89 19.74
N CYS A 215 18.78 11.82 19.13
CA CYS A 215 18.08 12.83 19.90
C CYS A 215 16.96 12.21 20.76
N LYS A 216 16.68 12.83 21.92
CA LYS A 216 15.67 12.33 22.87
C LYS A 216 14.29 12.17 22.24
N GLY A 217 13.93 13.07 21.31
CA GLY A 217 12.66 13.04 20.60
C GLY A 217 12.53 11.83 19.65
N MET A 218 13.57 11.52 18.87
CA MET A 218 13.61 10.32 18.02
C MET A 218 13.48 9.04 18.85
N ILE A 219 14.23 8.94 19.97
CA ILE A 219 14.13 7.80 20.88
C ILE A 219 12.71 7.65 21.45
N ALA A 220 12.09 8.77 21.86
CA ALA A 220 10.74 8.76 22.40
C ALA A 220 9.71 8.30 21.35
N LEU A 221 9.84 8.77 20.10
CA LEU A 221 8.98 8.37 18.99
C LEU A 221 9.14 6.88 18.66
N LEU A 222 10.37 6.38 18.53
CA LEU A 222 10.62 4.96 18.28
C LEU A 222 10.09 4.07 19.40
N LYS A 223 10.21 4.48 20.68
CA LYS A 223 9.62 3.73 21.80
C LYS A 223 8.10 3.63 21.70
N LYS A 224 7.43 4.67 21.22
CA LYS A 224 5.97 4.69 21.02
C LYS A 224 5.52 3.81 19.86
N LEU A 225 6.28 3.77 18.76
CA LEU A 225 6.05 2.85 17.64
C LEU A 225 6.34 1.39 18.01
N LEU A 226 7.42 1.15 18.77
CA LEU A 226 7.86 -0.17 19.23
C LEU A 226 7.29 -0.55 20.61
N THR A 227 6.10 -0.03 20.94
CA THR A 227 5.35 -0.46 22.12
C THR A 227 4.72 -1.81 21.83
N LYS A 228 5.01 -2.82 22.66
CA LYS A 228 4.62 -4.23 22.41
C LYS A 228 3.10 -4.42 22.47
N ASP A 229 2.43 -3.75 23.40
CA ASP A 229 0.97 -3.73 23.49
C ASP A 229 0.37 -2.85 22.37
N PRO A 230 -0.42 -3.40 21.44
CA PRO A 230 -0.99 -2.64 20.32
C PRO A 230 -1.95 -1.54 20.77
N GLU A 231 -2.65 -1.67 21.89
CA GLU A 231 -3.60 -0.66 22.38
C GLU A 231 -2.88 0.57 22.96
N CYS A 232 -1.65 0.40 23.42
CA CYS A 232 -0.79 1.48 23.91
C CYS A 232 0.18 2.02 22.83
N ARG A 233 0.21 1.38 21.66
CA ARG A 233 1.11 1.73 20.55
C ARG A 233 0.57 2.92 19.78
N LEU A 234 1.47 3.82 19.41
CA LEU A 234 1.18 4.88 18.46
C LEU A 234 0.74 4.25 17.13
N SER A 235 -0.50 4.50 16.72
CA SER A 235 -1.12 3.78 15.61
C SER A 235 -2.13 4.61 14.79
N SER A 236 -2.07 5.93 14.88
CA SER A 236 -2.88 6.84 14.07
C SER A 236 -2.12 8.12 13.71
N LEU A 237 -2.57 8.83 12.65
CA LEU A 237 -2.01 10.13 12.29
C LEU A 237 -2.17 11.16 13.43
N ALA A 238 -3.29 11.11 14.14
CA ALA A 238 -3.53 12.01 15.27
C ALA A 238 -2.51 11.79 16.40
N ASP A 239 -2.19 10.53 16.73
CA ASP A 239 -1.23 10.22 17.79
C ASP A 239 0.17 10.71 17.46
N ILE A 240 0.61 10.54 16.20
CA ILE A 240 1.93 10.97 15.77
C ILE A 240 2.04 12.49 15.66
N GLN A 241 0.99 13.17 15.20
CA GLN A 241 0.90 14.63 15.16
C GLN A 241 0.97 15.25 16.55
N ASN A 242 0.42 14.58 17.57
CA ASN A 242 0.47 15.01 18.97
C ASN A 242 1.84 14.75 19.64
N SER A 243 2.80 14.12 18.95
CA SER A 243 4.14 13.90 19.49
C SER A 243 4.90 15.24 19.62
N PRO A 244 5.44 15.59 20.80
CA PRO A 244 6.21 16.82 20.97
C PRO A 244 7.42 16.93 20.04
N TYR A 245 7.98 15.80 19.60
CA TYR A 245 9.12 15.77 18.69
C TYR A 245 8.77 16.21 17.26
N LEU A 246 7.49 16.16 16.88
CA LEU A 246 7.00 16.49 15.55
C LEU A 246 6.16 17.77 15.53
N ALA A 247 6.18 18.56 16.61
CA ALA A 247 5.41 19.80 16.72
C ALA A 247 5.84 20.88 15.70
N ASP A 248 7.05 20.78 15.17
CA ASP A 248 7.62 21.63 14.12
C ASP A 248 7.28 21.19 12.69
N VAL A 249 6.63 20.03 12.52
CA VAL A 249 6.32 19.47 11.20
C VAL A 249 5.07 20.12 10.63
N ASN A 250 5.19 20.74 9.46
CA ASN A 250 4.04 21.14 8.65
C ASN A 250 3.57 19.94 7.81
N TRP A 251 2.49 19.30 8.25
CA TRP A 251 1.96 18.08 7.63
C TRP A 251 1.37 18.28 6.24
N ASP A 252 0.81 19.47 5.95
CA ASP A 252 0.33 19.79 4.61
C ASP A 252 1.52 19.92 3.64
N ALA A 253 2.59 20.59 4.07
CA ALA A 253 3.83 20.68 3.29
C ALA A 253 4.48 19.30 3.07
N VAL A 254 4.38 18.38 4.05
CA VAL A 254 4.81 16.99 3.86
C VAL A 254 3.93 16.33 2.80
N LEU A 255 2.60 16.36 2.94
CA LEU A 255 1.66 15.74 2.00
C LEU A 255 1.84 16.24 0.56
N GLU A 256 2.13 17.53 0.39
CA GLU A 256 2.40 18.18 -0.90
C GLU A 256 3.83 17.93 -1.42
N LYS A 257 4.65 17.15 -0.70
CA LYS A 257 6.07 16.90 -1.00
C LYS A 257 6.91 18.18 -1.11
N ALA A 258 6.54 19.23 -0.38
CA ALA A 258 7.25 20.50 -0.35
C ALA A 258 8.48 20.47 0.58
N VAL A 259 8.56 19.49 1.50
CA VAL A 259 9.72 19.28 2.39
C VAL A 259 10.70 18.32 1.73
N THR A 260 11.88 18.80 1.32
CA THR A 260 12.87 17.96 0.66
C THR A 260 13.60 17.03 1.64
N PRO A 261 13.67 15.71 1.38
CA PRO A 261 14.45 14.77 2.17
C PRO A 261 15.96 15.07 2.16
N GLY A 262 16.64 14.79 3.27
CA GLY A 262 18.08 15.01 3.40
C GLY A 262 18.94 14.01 2.60
N PHE A 263 18.33 12.93 2.09
CA PHE A 263 18.98 11.97 1.20
C PHE A 263 18.25 11.96 -0.14
N VAL A 264 19.01 12.14 -1.23
CA VAL A 264 18.49 12.05 -2.60
C VAL A 264 19.32 11.00 -3.36
N PRO A 265 18.68 9.98 -3.95
CA PRO A 265 19.38 8.97 -4.72
C PRO A 265 20.16 9.55 -5.90
N ASN A 266 21.30 8.93 -6.24
CA ASN A 266 22.11 9.38 -7.37
C ASN A 266 21.35 9.23 -8.70
N LYS A 267 21.23 10.33 -9.43
CA LYS A 267 20.60 10.36 -10.75
C LYS A 267 21.50 9.65 -11.77
N GLY A 268 20.95 8.69 -12.52
CA GLY A 268 21.63 8.02 -13.64
C GLY A 268 22.20 6.64 -13.36
N ARG A 269 22.10 6.13 -12.13
CA ARG A 269 22.39 4.73 -11.79
C ARG A 269 21.09 4.01 -11.48
N LEU A 270 20.92 2.76 -11.92
CA LEU A 270 19.86 1.90 -11.39
C LEU A 270 20.21 1.63 -9.93
N ASN A 271 19.41 2.18 -9.01
CA ASN A 271 19.56 1.99 -7.57
C ASN A 271 18.86 0.71 -7.11
N CYS A 272 18.93 -0.34 -7.93
CA CYS A 272 18.46 -1.68 -7.61
C CYS A 272 19.58 -2.67 -7.89
N ASP A 273 19.59 -3.79 -7.17
CA ASP A 273 20.46 -4.91 -7.54
C ASP A 273 19.81 -5.65 -8.72
N PRO A 274 20.41 -5.61 -9.93
CA PRO A 274 19.85 -6.30 -11.08
C PRO A 274 19.75 -7.81 -10.86
N THR A 275 20.56 -8.40 -9.97
CA THR A 275 20.57 -9.85 -9.76
C THR A 275 19.40 -10.34 -8.90
N PHE A 276 18.93 -9.55 -7.94
CA PHE A 276 17.79 -9.90 -7.07
C PHE A 276 16.43 -9.64 -7.75
N GLU A 277 16.26 -8.52 -8.46
CA GLU A 277 15.02 -8.25 -9.20
C GLU A 277 14.80 -9.23 -10.36
N LEU A 278 15.88 -9.78 -10.93
CA LEU A 278 15.79 -10.80 -11.97
C LEU A 278 15.33 -12.17 -11.45
N GLU A 279 15.26 -12.41 -10.15
CA GLU A 279 14.74 -13.66 -9.58
C GLU A 279 13.30 -13.50 -9.05
N GLU A 280 12.97 -12.37 -8.42
CA GLU A 280 11.62 -12.12 -7.87
C GLU A 280 10.64 -11.53 -8.89
N MET A 281 11.10 -10.64 -9.78
CA MET A 281 10.23 -10.03 -10.81
C MET A 281 10.11 -10.94 -12.06
N ILE A 282 10.89 -12.02 -12.11
CA ILE A 282 10.91 -12.98 -13.21
C ILE A 282 10.33 -14.30 -12.74
N LEU A 283 9.01 -14.40 -12.83
CA LEU A 283 8.38 -15.71 -12.99
C LEU A 283 8.74 -16.36 -14.34
N GLU A 284 9.60 -15.81 -15.22
CA GLU A 284 9.93 -16.42 -16.53
C GLU A 284 11.39 -16.24 -16.99
N SER A 285 12.19 -17.32 -16.99
CA SER A 285 13.60 -17.32 -17.45
C SER A 285 13.85 -16.95 -18.93
N LYS A 286 12.85 -16.46 -19.67
CA LYS A 286 12.93 -16.16 -21.11
C LYS A 286 12.45 -14.74 -21.43
N PRO A 287 13.27 -13.93 -22.15
CA PRO A 287 12.98 -12.53 -22.40
C PRO A 287 11.79 -12.28 -23.34
N LEU A 288 10.98 -11.25 -22.99
CA LEU A 288 9.74 -10.82 -23.65
C LEU A 288 9.87 -10.62 -25.17
N HIS A 289 11.03 -10.16 -25.67
CA HIS A 289 11.22 -9.84 -27.10
C HIS A 289 11.10 -11.07 -28.03
N LYS A 290 11.18 -12.29 -27.49
CA LYS A 290 11.00 -13.54 -28.24
C LYS A 290 9.56 -14.09 -28.17
N LYS A 291 8.66 -13.46 -27.40
CA LYS A 291 7.29 -13.95 -27.13
C LYS A 291 6.43 -14.05 -28.40
N LYS A 292 6.47 -13.04 -29.28
CA LYS A 292 5.72 -13.03 -30.55
C LYS A 292 6.10 -14.21 -31.47
N LYS A 293 7.38 -14.59 -31.49
CA LYS A 293 7.90 -15.73 -32.27
C LYS A 293 7.57 -17.08 -31.61
N ARG A 294 7.45 -17.13 -30.28
CA ARG A 294 7.05 -18.31 -29.49
C ARG A 294 5.56 -18.62 -29.64
N LEU A 295 4.71 -17.59 -29.46
CA LEU A 295 3.25 -17.69 -29.63
C LEU A 295 2.86 -18.13 -31.04
N ALA A 296 3.54 -17.61 -32.07
CA ALA A 296 3.34 -18.03 -33.46
C ALA A 296 3.71 -19.52 -33.67
N LYS A 297 4.74 -20.02 -32.98
CA LYS A 297 5.18 -21.42 -33.07
C LYS A 297 4.28 -22.39 -32.28
N ASN A 298 3.68 -21.93 -31.17
CA ASN A 298 2.73 -22.74 -30.40
C ASN A 298 1.37 -22.85 -31.09
N LYS A 299 0.85 -21.77 -31.70
CA LYS A 299 -0.37 -21.83 -32.52
C LYS A 299 -0.27 -22.83 -33.70
N SER A 300 0.94 -23.08 -34.21
CA SER A 300 1.18 -24.14 -35.22
C SER A 300 1.30 -25.57 -34.68
N LYS A 301 1.47 -25.74 -33.36
CA LYS A 301 1.60 -27.05 -32.69
C LYS A 301 0.31 -27.54 -32.02
N ASP A 302 -0.61 -26.64 -31.70
CA ASP A 302 -1.89 -26.99 -31.06
C ASP A 302 -2.85 -27.77 -31.98
N GLY A 303 -2.51 -27.95 -33.26
CA GLY A 303 -3.25 -28.82 -34.17
C GLY A 303 -3.03 -30.33 -33.97
N ALA A 304 -2.14 -30.77 -33.05
CA ALA A 304 -1.71 -32.18 -33.00
C ALA A 304 -1.36 -32.72 -31.60
N LYS A 305 -2.09 -32.36 -30.53
CA LYS A 305 -1.90 -33.00 -29.22
C LYS A 305 -3.19 -33.51 -28.60
N GLU A 306 -3.24 -34.82 -28.48
CA GLU A 306 -4.23 -35.62 -27.74
C GLU A 306 -4.38 -35.14 -26.29
N THR A 307 -5.62 -35.20 -25.82
CA THR A 307 -6.17 -34.56 -24.63
C THR A 307 -5.83 -35.33 -23.36
N CYS A 308 -4.82 -34.88 -22.60
CA CYS A 308 -4.57 -35.37 -21.25
C CYS A 308 -5.51 -34.65 -20.24
N PRO A 309 -6.12 -35.33 -19.24
CA PRO A 309 -7.06 -34.72 -18.29
C PRO A 309 -6.48 -33.52 -17.51
N LEU A 310 -5.18 -33.56 -17.16
CA LEU A 310 -4.47 -32.43 -16.54
C LEU A 310 -4.50 -31.16 -17.41
N ASN A 311 -4.48 -31.33 -18.73
CA ASN A 311 -4.47 -30.21 -19.67
C ASN A 311 -5.86 -29.55 -19.77
N VAL A 312 -6.94 -30.32 -19.56
CA VAL A 312 -8.33 -29.81 -19.54
C VAL A 312 -8.59 -28.97 -18.29
N HIS A 313 -8.20 -29.46 -17.11
CA HIS A 313 -8.38 -28.72 -15.86
C HIS A 313 -7.64 -27.39 -15.89
N LEU A 314 -6.40 -27.42 -16.37
CA LEU A 314 -5.58 -26.23 -16.49
C LEU A 314 -6.18 -25.20 -17.46
N GLN A 315 -6.68 -25.65 -18.61
CA GLN A 315 -7.34 -24.78 -19.58
C GLN A 315 -8.60 -24.13 -18.97
N GLN A 316 -9.36 -24.87 -18.16
CA GLN A 316 -10.52 -24.34 -17.45
C GLN A 316 -10.11 -23.27 -16.44
N CYS A 317 -9.06 -23.49 -15.65
CA CYS A 317 -8.53 -22.49 -14.72
C CYS A 317 -8.05 -21.22 -15.45
N LEU A 318 -7.34 -21.37 -16.57
CA LEU A 318 -6.89 -20.23 -17.40
C LEU A 318 -8.08 -19.42 -17.94
N GLU A 319 -9.16 -20.09 -18.32
CA GLU A 319 -10.38 -19.44 -18.81
C GLU A 319 -11.13 -18.73 -17.67
N THR A 320 -11.16 -19.30 -16.46
CA THR A 320 -11.69 -18.62 -15.27
C THR A 320 -10.89 -17.35 -14.97
N VAL A 321 -9.55 -17.44 -14.93
CA VAL A 321 -8.67 -16.27 -14.75
C VAL A 321 -9.00 -15.21 -15.80
N ARG A 322 -9.16 -15.61 -17.07
CA ARG A 322 -9.47 -14.68 -18.16
C ARG A 322 -10.79 -13.95 -17.93
N LYS A 323 -11.83 -14.65 -17.46
CA LYS A 323 -13.17 -14.08 -17.26
C LYS A 323 -13.26 -13.19 -16.03
N GLU A 324 -12.59 -13.56 -14.95
CA GLU A 324 -12.66 -12.87 -13.67
C GLU A 324 -11.70 -11.68 -13.56
N PHE A 325 -10.63 -11.64 -14.36
CA PHE A 325 -9.67 -10.55 -14.32
C PHE A 325 -10.29 -9.20 -14.68
N ILE A 326 -10.15 -8.24 -13.76
CA ILE A 326 -10.69 -6.89 -13.90
C ILE A 326 -9.68 -6.00 -14.63
N ILE A 327 -10.08 -5.50 -15.80
CA ILE A 327 -9.33 -4.48 -16.54
C ILE A 327 -9.55 -3.13 -15.87
N PHE A 328 -8.46 -2.45 -15.52
CA PHE A 328 -8.47 -1.14 -14.88
C PHE A 328 -7.71 -0.11 -15.72
N ASN A 329 -8.22 1.12 -15.73
CA ASN A 329 -7.57 2.27 -16.36
C ASN A 329 -7.89 3.54 -15.58
N ARG A 330 -6.90 4.05 -14.84
CA ARG A 330 -7.05 5.25 -14.00
C ARG A 330 -7.34 6.52 -14.82
N GLU A 331 -6.75 6.68 -16.00
CA GLU A 331 -7.03 7.84 -16.86
C GLU A 331 -8.51 7.89 -17.25
N LYS A 332 -9.10 6.72 -17.54
CA LYS A 332 -10.54 6.60 -17.87
C LYS A 332 -11.40 6.92 -16.65
N SER A 333 -11.05 6.40 -15.47
CA SER A 333 -11.78 6.67 -14.22
C SER A 333 -11.79 8.16 -13.87
N ARG A 334 -10.65 8.86 -14.01
CA ARG A 334 -10.57 10.31 -13.79
C ARG A 334 -11.45 11.10 -14.75
N ARG A 335 -11.39 10.81 -16.06
CA ARG A 335 -12.26 11.48 -17.06
C ARG A 335 -13.75 11.30 -16.76
N GLN A 336 -14.15 10.14 -16.24
CA GLN A 336 -15.54 9.89 -15.85
C GLN A 336 -15.95 10.68 -14.60
N GLN A 337 -15.05 10.82 -13.63
CA GLN A 337 -15.27 11.67 -12.45
C GLN A 337 -15.35 13.16 -12.80
N ASP A 338 -14.50 13.64 -13.70
CA ASP A 338 -14.53 15.03 -14.15
C ASP A 338 -15.83 15.35 -14.92
N GLN A 339 -16.30 14.40 -15.74
CA GLN A 339 -17.58 14.54 -16.46
C GLN A 339 -18.79 14.48 -15.53
N SER A 340 -18.79 13.59 -14.52
CA SER A 340 -19.89 13.51 -13.55
C SER A 340 -19.91 14.69 -12.58
N GLY A 341 -18.73 15.23 -12.22
CA GLY A 341 -18.57 16.48 -11.48
C GLY A 341 -19.02 17.72 -12.26
N HIS A 342 -18.85 17.73 -13.59
CA HIS A 342 -19.41 18.79 -14.42
C HIS A 342 -20.93 18.68 -14.59
N THR A 343 -21.51 17.49 -14.72
CA THR A 343 -22.97 17.34 -14.75
C THR A 343 -23.64 17.72 -13.43
N SER A 344 -23.03 17.42 -12.28
CA SER A 344 -23.55 17.87 -10.98
C SER A 344 -23.41 19.38 -10.77
N SER A 345 -22.39 20.03 -11.38
CA SER A 345 -22.25 21.50 -11.40
C SER A 345 -23.24 22.21 -12.35
N ILE A 346 -23.67 21.53 -13.41
CA ILE A 346 -24.67 22.05 -14.36
C ILE A 346 -26.08 21.87 -13.81
N ASP A 347 -26.39 20.75 -13.14
CA ASP A 347 -27.68 20.55 -12.47
C ASP A 347 -27.85 21.46 -11.25
N SER A 348 -26.77 21.84 -10.55
CA SER A 348 -26.83 22.84 -9.47
C SER A 348 -26.96 24.28 -10.00
N ARG A 349 -26.51 24.59 -11.23
CA ARG A 349 -26.78 25.88 -11.89
C ARG A 349 -28.17 25.94 -12.53
N ALA A 350 -28.73 24.82 -12.98
CA ALA A 350 -30.08 24.76 -13.54
C ALA A 350 -31.18 24.78 -12.47
N SER A 351 -30.88 24.33 -11.24
CA SER A 351 -31.81 24.39 -10.09
C SER A 351 -31.83 25.76 -9.37
N LEU A 352 -30.86 26.64 -9.64
CA LEU A 352 -30.81 28.01 -9.11
C LEU A 352 -31.53 29.05 -10.00
N GLN A 353 -31.95 28.70 -11.22
CA GLN A 353 -32.68 29.61 -12.12
C GLN A 353 -34.20 29.36 -12.18
N SER A 354 -34.73 28.38 -11.45
CA SER A 354 -36.17 28.09 -11.37
C SER A 354 -36.85 28.60 -10.10
N HIS A 355 -36.13 29.26 -9.18
CA HIS A 355 -36.67 29.75 -7.90
C HIS A 355 -36.81 31.28 -7.77
N GLU A 356 -36.65 32.05 -8.84
CA GLU A 356 -36.85 33.52 -8.86
C GLU A 356 -38.06 33.96 -9.70
N LYS A 357 -39.20 33.25 -9.60
CA LYS A 357 -40.51 33.80 -9.99
C LYS A 357 -41.60 33.16 -9.16
N LEU A 358 -41.90 33.71 -7.99
CA LEU A 358 -43.22 33.67 -7.31
C LEU A 358 -43.07 34.20 -5.86
N GLN A 359 -42.86 35.50 -5.71
CA GLN A 359 -43.25 36.23 -4.50
C GLN A 359 -43.66 37.64 -4.89
N ASP A 360 -44.97 37.83 -5.04
CA ASP A 360 -45.63 39.10 -4.74
C ASP A 360 -47.14 38.87 -4.59
N GLY A 361 -47.73 39.29 -3.45
CA GLY A 361 -49.18 39.43 -3.31
C GLY A 361 -49.86 38.82 -2.06
N ARG A 362 -49.70 39.50 -0.91
CA ARG A 362 -50.69 39.79 0.18
C ARG A 362 -52.05 39.03 0.21
N ASN A 363 -52.44 38.50 1.40
CA ASN A 363 -53.41 39.16 2.32
C ASN A 363 -53.90 38.30 3.53
N ASN A 364 -53.83 38.93 4.71
CA ASN A 364 -54.67 38.97 5.94
C ASN A 364 -55.81 37.96 6.25
N ASN A 365 -55.80 37.46 7.51
CA ASN A 365 -56.82 37.56 8.59
C ASN A 365 -56.71 36.33 9.55
N LEU A 366 -56.36 36.47 10.85
CA LEU A 366 -57.08 36.95 12.06
C LEU A 366 -57.83 35.84 12.84
N LEU A 367 -57.64 35.87 14.17
CA LEU A 367 -58.30 35.15 15.31
C LEU A 367 -57.72 33.76 15.63
N GLY A 368 -57.40 33.35 16.87
CA GLY A 368 -57.57 33.92 18.21
C GLY A 368 -57.63 32.76 19.24
N GLN A 369 -57.18 33.01 20.48
CA GLN A 369 -57.26 32.13 21.69
C GLN A 369 -56.28 30.94 21.71
N GLY A 370 -55.62 30.53 22.80
CA GLY A 370 -55.72 30.87 24.23
C GLY A 370 -55.52 29.58 25.06
N CYS A 371 -54.79 29.68 26.18
CA CYS A 371 -54.71 28.73 27.31
C CYS A 371 -53.74 27.52 27.30
N THR A 372 -52.59 27.73 27.97
CA THR A 372 -52.13 27.15 29.26
C THR A 372 -52.23 25.64 29.62
N ARG A 373 -51.20 25.24 30.39
CA ARG A 373 -51.01 24.05 31.27
C ARG A 373 -50.45 22.82 30.55
N GLY A 374 -49.46 22.10 31.04
CA GLY A 374 -48.80 22.06 32.34
C GLY A 374 -48.41 20.61 32.66
N CYS A 375 -47.29 20.45 33.36
CA CYS A 375 -46.83 19.27 34.11
C CYS A 375 -46.26 18.03 33.40
N SER A 376 -44.95 17.86 33.61
CA SER A 376 -44.33 16.74 34.36
C SER A 376 -44.70 15.30 33.99
N SER A 377 -43.74 14.53 33.49
CA SER A 377 -42.78 13.74 34.30
C SER A 377 -41.66 13.22 33.41
#